data_AF-A0A372JGY3-F1
#
_entry.id   AF-A0A372JGY3-F1
#
_cell.length_a   1.000
_cell.length_b   1.000
_cell.length_c   1.000
_cell.angle_alpha   90.00
_cell.angle_beta   90.00
_cell.angle_gamma   90.00
#
_symmetry.space_group_name_H-M   'P 1'
#
loop_
_entity.id
_entity.type
_entity.pdbx_description
1 polymer ?
#
loop_
_entity_poly.entity_id
_entity_poly.type
_entity_poly.pdbx_seq_one_letter_code
_entity_poly.pdbx_strand_id
1 'polypeptide(L)' 'ARPLRRTIQREIEDNLSEKILYGELTAGQIVIVGTEGTGETAKFTFRGAIPQDGTPPTAPARAAH' A
#
# COMPACT_ATOMS: atom_id res chain seq x y z
N ALA A 1 -12.31 -18.51 -4.00
CA ALA A 1 -11.70 -17.24 -3.53
C ALA A 1 -10.51 -17.37 -2.58
N ARG A 2 -10.26 -18.54 -1.94
CA ARG A 2 -9.04 -18.77 -1.11
C ARG A 2 -7.71 -18.35 -1.78
N PRO A 3 -7.51 -18.52 -3.10
CA PRO A 3 -6.29 -18.06 -3.76
C PRO A 3 -6.05 -16.56 -3.62
N LEU A 4 -7.08 -15.75 -3.90
CA LEU A 4 -6.97 -14.28 -3.85
C LEU A 4 -6.71 -13.75 -2.44
N ARG A 5 -7.40 -14.32 -1.44
CA ARG A 5 -7.16 -13.95 -0.04
C ARG A 5 -5.71 -14.20 0.37
N ARG A 6 -5.11 -15.30 -0.07
CA ARG A 6 -3.73 -15.65 0.26
C ARG A 6 -2.72 -14.75 -0.45
N THR A 7 -3.02 -14.33 -1.68
CA THR A 7 -2.23 -13.33 -2.39
C THR A 7 -2.26 -11.99 -1.67
N ILE A 8 -3.44 -11.50 -1.26
CA ILE A 8 -3.54 -10.23 -0.51
C ILE A 8 -2.81 -10.33 0.82
N GLN A 9 -2.95 -11.43 1.55
CA GLN A 9 -2.24 -11.67 2.81
C GLN A 9 -0.72 -11.53 2.62
N ARG A 10 -0.16 -12.24 1.64
CA ARG A 10 1.30 -12.28 1.40
C ARG A 10 1.86 -10.99 0.80
N GLU A 11 1.18 -10.42 -0.18
CA GLU A 11 1.70 -9.29 -0.95
C GLU A 11 1.42 -7.94 -0.26
N ILE A 12 0.40 -7.88 0.62
CA ILE A 12 -0.02 -6.64 1.30
C ILE A 12 0.11 -6.77 2.81
N GLU A 13 -0.59 -7.72 3.46
CA GLU A 13 -0.65 -7.75 4.93
C GLU A 13 0.69 -8.03 5.59
N ASP A 14 1.50 -8.95 5.03
CA ASP A 14 2.83 -9.25 5.54
C ASP A 14 3.76 -8.01 5.46
N ASN A 15 3.73 -7.30 4.32
CA ASN A 15 4.55 -6.10 4.11
C ASN A 15 4.16 -4.94 5.04
N LEU A 16 2.86 -4.74 5.26
CA LEU A 16 2.37 -3.75 6.21
C LEU A 16 2.79 -4.09 7.65
N SER A 17 2.73 -5.37 8.02
CA SER A 17 3.13 -5.83 9.35
C SER A 17 4.60 -5.53 9.63
N GLU A 18 5.49 -5.81 8.68
CA GLU A 18 6.91 -5.46 8.79
C GLU A 18 7.11 -3.94 8.94
N LYS A 19 6.46 -3.14 8.12
CA LYS A 19 6.58 -1.67 8.18
C LYS A 19 6.09 -1.06 9.48
N ILE A 20 5.04 -1.63 10.07
CA ILE A 20 4.56 -1.23 11.40
C ILE A 20 5.56 -1.67 12.47
N LEU A 21 6.09 -2.89 12.37
CA LEU A 21 7.06 -3.42 13.34
C LEU A 21 8.34 -2.56 13.40
N TYR A 22 8.82 -2.08 12.24
CA TYR A 22 9.98 -1.18 12.15
C TYR A 22 9.66 0.29 12.39
N GLY A 23 8.39 0.65 12.63
CA GLY A 23 7.96 2.03 12.88
C GLY A 23 7.96 2.94 11.64
N GLU A 24 8.05 2.39 10.43
CA GLU A 24 7.89 3.14 9.18
C GLU A 24 6.45 3.61 8.97
N LEU A 25 5.49 2.81 9.44
CA LEU A 25 4.06 3.12 9.45
C LEU A 25 3.56 3.16 10.90
N THR A 26 2.83 4.21 11.25
CA THR A 26 2.32 4.41 12.61
C THR A 26 0.80 4.46 12.64
N ALA A 27 0.23 4.22 13.82
CA ALA A 27 -1.20 4.31 14.04
C ALA A 27 -1.73 5.70 13.66
N GLY A 28 -2.92 5.73 13.04
CA GLY A 28 -3.57 6.97 12.60
C GLY A 28 -3.18 7.44 11.19
N GLN A 29 -2.21 6.79 10.54
CA GLN A 29 -1.89 7.06 9.14
C GLN A 29 -2.83 6.30 8.20
N ILE A 30 -3.24 6.96 7.11
CA ILE A 30 -3.83 6.30 5.95
C ILE A 30 -2.69 5.76 5.11
N VAL A 31 -2.71 4.46 4.81
CA VAL A 31 -1.69 3.83 3.96
C VAL A 31 -2.16 3.87 2.50
N ILE A 32 -1.39 4.54 1.66
CA ILE A 32 -1.57 4.56 0.21
C ILE A 32 -0.75 3.41 -0.38
N VAL A 33 -1.43 2.50 -1.07
CA VAL A 33 -0.81 1.41 -1.81
C VAL A 33 -0.78 1.76 -3.30
N GLY A 34 0.41 1.79 -3.87
CA GLY A 34 0.63 2.00 -5.31
C GLY A 34 1.41 0.84 -5.93
N THR A 35 1.72 0.96 -7.21
CA THR A 35 2.60 0.03 -7.92
C THR A 35 3.69 0.79 -8.64
N GLU A 36 4.92 0.29 -8.57
CA GLU A 36 6.05 0.78 -9.34
C GLU A 36 6.52 -0.30 -10.32
N GLY A 37 6.85 0.11 -11.55
CA GLY A 37 7.16 -0.82 -12.65
C GLY A 37 5.91 -1.32 -13.39
N THR A 38 6.12 -2.20 -14.36
CA THR A 38 5.06 -2.75 -15.23
C THR A 38 5.16 -4.27 -15.37
N GLY A 39 4.06 -4.90 -15.76
CA GLY A 39 3.98 -6.35 -15.97
C GLY A 39 4.23 -7.17 -14.70
N GLU A 40 4.81 -8.35 -14.85
CA GLU A 40 5.12 -9.27 -13.73
C GLU A 40 6.17 -8.72 -12.75
N THR A 41 6.91 -7.68 -13.15
CA THR A 41 7.94 -7.07 -12.29
C THR A 41 7.41 -5.92 -11.44
N ALA A 42 6.13 -5.57 -11.59
CA ALA A 42 5.51 -4.51 -10.81
C ALA A 42 5.56 -4.83 -9.31
N LYS A 43 6.04 -3.88 -8.51
CA LYS A 43 6.15 -4.01 -7.05
C LYS A 43 5.16 -3.08 -6.37
N PHE A 44 4.52 -3.54 -5.31
CA PHE A 44 3.70 -2.67 -4.49
C PHE A 44 4.57 -1.67 -3.72
N THR A 45 4.13 -0.42 -3.69
CA THR A 45 4.73 0.65 -2.88
C THR A 45 3.74 1.08 -1.81
N PHE A 46 4.26 1.36 -0.61
CA PHE A 46 3.45 1.70 0.56
C PHE A 46 3.92 3.04 1.11
N ARG A 47 2.98 3.98 1.28
CA ARG A 47 3.25 5.30 1.88
C ARG A 47 2.22 5.63 2.94
N GLY A 48 2.68 5.97 4.14
CA GLY A 48 1.82 6.51 5.19
C GLY A 48 1.54 7.99 4.94
N ALA A 49 0.28 8.38 5.03
CA ALA A 49 -0.15 9.76 4.90
C ALA A 49 -1.08 10.12 6.07
N ILE A 50 -0.84 11.28 6.68
CA ILE A 50 -1.76 11.82 7.70
C ILE A 50 -2.84 12.59 6.93
N PRO A 51 -4.11 12.16 7.00
CA PRO A 51 -5.19 12.88 6.32
C PRO A 51 -5.25 14.32 6.82
N GLN A 52 -5.12 15.27 5.91
CA GLN A 52 -5.43 16.67 6.15
C GLN A 52 -6.96 16.78 6.01
N ASP A 53 -7.66 17.17 7.07
CA ASP A 53 -9.10 17.45 7.06
C ASP A 53 -10.04 16.28 6.70
N GLY A 54 -9.65 15.04 7.06
CA GLY A 54 -10.50 13.86 6.91
C GLY A 54 -10.72 13.39 5.47
N THR A 55 -10.08 14.04 4.49
CA THR A 55 -10.11 13.61 3.09
C THR A 55 -8.98 12.60 2.85
N PRO A 56 -9.27 11.40 2.34
CA PRO A 56 -8.22 10.46 1.95
C PRO A 56 -7.32 11.13 0.89
N PRO A 57 -5.99 11.00 1.01
CA PRO A 57 -5.09 11.52 0.00
C PRO A 57 -5.44 10.91 -1.36
N THR A 58 -5.67 11.75 -2.36
CA THR A 58 -5.94 11.30 -3.72
C THR A 58 -4.75 10.46 -4.21
N ALA A 59 -5.00 9.18 -4.52
CA ALA A 59 -3.98 8.35 -5.15
C ALA A 59 -3.50 9.03 -6.44
N PRO A 60 -2.18 9.07 -6.72
CA PRO A 60 -1.70 9.73 -7.93
C PRO A 60 -2.38 9.09 -9.14
N ALA A 61 -3.00 9.93 -9.98
CA ALA A 61 -3.67 9.48 -11.19
C ALA A 61 -2.68 8.65 -12.01
N ARG A 62 -3.06 7.40 -12.30
CA ARG A 62 -2.24 6.44 -13.05
C ARG A 62 -1.72 7.09 -14.32
N ALA A 63 -0.40 7.30 -14.40
CA ALA A 63 0.24 7.68 -15.66
C ALA A 63 0.05 6.50 -16.63
N ALA A 64 -0.73 6.75 -17.68
CA ALA A 64 -0.99 5.78 -18.73
C ALA A 64 0.32 5.46 -19.46
N HIS A 65 0.68 4.18 -19.49
CA HIS A 65 1.63 3.58 -20.42
C HIS A 65 1.01 2.28 -20.93
#